data_AF-A0A522BTM8-F1
#
_entry.id   AF-A0A522BTM8-F1
#
_cell.length_a   1.000
_cell.length_b   1.000
_cell.length_c   1.000
_cell.angle_alpha   90.00
_cell.angle_beta   90.00
_cell.angle_gamma   90.00
#
_symmetry.space_group_name_H-M   'P 1'
#
loop_
_entity.id
_entity.type
_entity.pdbx_description
1 polymer ?
#
loop_
_entity_poly.entity_id
_entity_poly.type
_entity_poly.pdbx_seq_one_letter_code
_entity_poly.pdbx_strand_id
1 'polypeptide(L)'
;MLNHPQAKYRPAPAVQLTDRRWPSRKLDAAPVWMSTDLRDGNQALFEPMDAQRKMRFFKTLVDVGLKEIEVSFPSASQTDFDFTRELITGGHIPDDVTIEVITQARESLIRRTFEALSGARRAIVHLYNATAPVWRRDVFGFSRDEVRRLAVDHMRLIRQLAD
;
A
#
# COMPACT_ATOMS: atom_id res chain seq x y z
N MET A 1 -33.76 -0.77 21.20
CA MET A 1 -32.38 -1.33 21.26
C MET A 1 -32.48 -2.85 21.11
N LEU A 2 -31.42 -3.53 20.64
CA LEU A 2 -31.42 -4.99 20.58
C LEU A 2 -31.28 -5.58 21.98
N ASN A 3 -32.09 -6.57 22.32
CA ASN A 3 -32.09 -7.22 23.64
C ASN A 3 -30.82 -8.06 23.88
N HIS A 4 -30.17 -8.54 22.80
CA HIS A 4 -28.96 -9.36 22.86
C HIS A 4 -27.93 -8.91 21.81
N PRO A 5 -27.26 -7.75 22.02
CA PRO A 5 -26.32 -7.20 21.04
C PRO A 5 -25.12 -8.13 20.76
N GLN A 6 -24.76 -9.00 21.70
CA GLN A 6 -23.70 -10.00 21.54
C GLN A 6 -23.95 -10.99 20.40
N ALA A 7 -25.22 -11.29 20.08
CA ALA A 7 -25.58 -12.24 19.02
C ALA A 7 -25.26 -11.71 17.60
N LYS A 8 -24.96 -10.42 17.47
CA LYS A 8 -24.53 -9.81 16.20
C LYS A 8 -23.13 -10.25 15.77
N TYR A 9 -22.29 -10.66 16.74
CA TYR A 9 -20.88 -10.93 16.52
C TYR A 9 -20.62 -12.44 16.61
N ARG A 10 -19.79 -12.94 15.71
CA ARG A 10 -19.38 -14.34 15.68
C ARG A 10 -17.93 -14.44 16.13
N PRO A 11 -17.54 -15.47 16.90
CA PRO A 11 -16.13 -15.74 17.19
C PRO A 11 -15.33 -15.91 15.90
N ALA A 12 -14.07 -15.45 15.89
CA ALA A 12 -13.17 -15.72 14.78
C ALA A 12 -12.90 -17.24 14.67
N PRO A 13 -12.81 -17.80 13.45
CA PRO A 13 -12.51 -19.21 13.29
C PRO A 13 -11.09 -19.52 13.78
N ALA A 14 -10.93 -20.65 14.47
CA ALA A 14 -9.62 -21.13 14.90
C ALA A 14 -8.79 -21.56 13.68
N VAL A 15 -7.55 -21.07 13.59
CA VAL A 15 -6.59 -21.49 12.56
C VAL A 15 -5.73 -22.62 13.13
N GLN A 16 -5.89 -23.83 12.60
CA GLN A 16 -5.16 -25.00 13.06
C GLN A 16 -3.74 -25.02 12.49
N LEU A 17 -2.79 -24.47 13.25
CA LEU A 17 -1.35 -24.55 12.99
C LEU A 17 -0.70 -25.32 14.15
N THR A 18 -0.77 -26.64 14.12
CA THR A 18 -0.30 -27.52 15.22
C THR A 18 1.21 -27.46 15.40
N ASP A 19 1.95 -27.36 14.29
CA ASP A 19 3.43 -27.40 14.31
C ASP A 19 4.05 -25.99 14.26
N ARG A 20 3.34 -24.98 14.79
CA ARG A 20 3.80 -23.59 14.76
C ARG A 20 5.09 -23.44 15.56
N ARG A 21 6.09 -22.79 14.96
CA ARG A 21 7.42 -22.62 15.57
C ARG A 21 7.70 -21.23 16.12
N TRP A 22 6.84 -20.23 15.82
CA TRP A 22 7.04 -18.86 16.31
C TRP A 22 7.07 -18.72 17.84
N PRO A 23 6.37 -19.54 18.67
CA PRO A 23 6.44 -19.38 20.12
C PRO A 23 7.81 -19.69 20.73
N SER A 24 8.63 -20.49 20.05
CA SER A 24 9.96 -20.89 20.53
C SER A 24 11.10 -20.14 19.85
N ARG A 25 10.80 -19.20 18.94
CA ARG A 25 11.81 -18.43 18.20
C ARG A 25 12.01 -17.06 18.85
N LYS A 26 13.25 -16.60 18.85
CA LYS A 26 13.62 -15.22 19.18
C LYS A 26 14.04 -14.52 17.89
N LEU A 27 13.75 -13.23 17.78
CA LEU A 27 14.28 -12.40 16.70
C LEU A 27 15.75 -12.10 16.98
N ASP A 28 16.61 -12.32 16.00
CA ASP A 28 18.06 -12.13 16.08
C ASP A 28 18.59 -11.10 15.05
N ALA A 29 17.73 -10.61 14.17
CA ALA A 29 18.02 -9.56 13.20
C ALA A 29 16.83 -8.61 13.06
N ALA A 30 17.12 -7.37 12.65
CA ALA A 30 16.08 -6.42 12.27
C ALA A 30 15.38 -6.88 10.97
N PRO A 31 14.06 -6.67 10.83
CA PRO A 31 13.39 -6.89 9.56
C PRO A 31 13.75 -5.80 8.56
N VAL A 32 13.33 -5.99 7.31
CA VAL A 32 13.19 -4.87 6.37
C VAL A 32 12.02 -4.02 6.85
N TRP A 33 12.28 -2.73 7.04
CA TRP A 33 11.27 -1.76 7.46
C TRP A 33 10.77 -0.99 6.24
N MET A 34 9.45 -0.89 6.13
CA MET A 34 8.76 -0.03 5.17
C MET A 34 7.83 0.90 5.94
N SER A 35 7.95 2.22 5.70
CA SER A 35 7.08 3.22 6.33
C SER A 35 5.92 3.57 5.41
N THR A 36 4.70 3.59 5.97
CA THR A 36 3.48 4.00 5.28
C THR A 36 2.97 5.37 5.72
N ASP A 37 3.76 6.11 6.49
CA ASP A 37 3.27 7.28 7.19
C ASP A 37 2.84 8.41 6.24
N LEU A 38 3.48 8.54 5.07
CA LEU A 38 3.15 9.56 4.06
C LEU A 38 1.87 9.27 3.28
N ARG A 39 1.37 8.02 3.35
CA ARG A 39 0.13 7.57 2.68
C ARG A 39 -0.91 7.14 3.70
N ASP A 40 -0.73 5.99 4.35
CA ASP A 40 -1.70 5.44 5.31
C ASP A 40 -1.83 6.32 6.56
N GLY A 41 -0.70 6.78 7.09
CA GLY A 41 -0.69 7.72 8.22
C GLY A 41 -1.34 9.04 7.85
N ASN A 42 -0.94 9.63 6.72
CA ASN A 42 -1.50 10.90 6.22
C ASN A 42 -3.02 10.85 6.00
N GLN A 43 -3.54 9.73 5.46
CA GLN A 43 -4.97 9.54 5.22
C GLN A 43 -5.81 9.47 6.52
N ALA A 44 -5.17 9.14 7.65
CA ALA A 44 -5.82 9.06 8.96
C ALA A 44 -5.86 10.41 9.71
N LEU A 45 -5.18 11.45 9.22
CA LEU A 45 -5.15 12.76 9.85
C LEU A 45 -6.47 13.52 9.61
N PHE A 46 -6.94 14.25 10.63
CA PHE A 46 -8.05 15.20 10.47
C PHE A 46 -7.66 16.34 9.52
N GLU A 47 -6.45 16.86 9.66
CA GLU A 47 -5.82 17.80 8.72
C GLU A 47 -4.67 17.09 7.99
N PRO A 48 -4.87 16.69 6.72
CA PRO A 48 -3.80 16.07 5.93
C PRO A 48 -2.55 16.94 5.83
N MET A 49 -1.40 16.30 5.64
CA MET A 49 -0.13 16.97 5.40
C MET A 49 -0.17 17.71 4.06
N ASP A 50 0.21 19.00 4.11
CA ASP A 50 0.60 19.75 2.92
C ASP A 50 1.96 19.24 2.36
N ALA A 51 2.34 19.76 1.19
CA ALA A 51 3.59 19.37 0.52
C ALA A 51 4.85 19.61 1.38
N GLN A 52 4.88 20.69 2.18
CA GLN A 52 6.04 21.01 3.03
C GLN A 52 6.16 20.01 4.19
N ARG A 53 5.03 19.67 4.83
CA ARG A 53 4.96 18.67 5.90
C ARG A 53 5.36 17.29 5.37
N LYS A 54 4.84 16.89 4.20
CA LYS A 54 5.22 15.63 3.54
C LYS A 54 6.71 15.57 3.23
N MET A 55 7.28 16.62 2.61
CA MET A 55 8.71 16.65 2.27
C MET A 55 9.59 16.62 3.52
N ARG A 56 9.24 17.39 4.57
CA ARG A 56 9.96 17.34 5.85
C ARG A 56 9.95 15.93 6.42
N PHE A 57 8.80 15.27 6.40
CA PHE A 57 8.66 13.95 6.99
C PHE A 57 9.36 12.86 6.17
N PHE A 58 9.28 12.92 4.84
CA PHE A 58 10.08 12.07 3.95
C PHE A 58 11.57 12.15 4.29
N LYS A 59 12.12 13.36 4.41
CA LYS A 59 13.53 13.57 4.81
C LYS A 59 13.82 12.99 6.19
N THR A 60 12.92 13.16 7.16
CA THR A 60 13.07 12.55 8.48
C THR A 60 13.13 11.01 8.42
N LEU A 61 12.28 10.37 7.61
CA LEU A 61 12.29 8.91 7.45
C LEU A 61 13.59 8.41 6.81
N VAL A 62 14.11 9.17 5.84
CA VAL A 62 15.43 8.93 5.24
C VAL A 62 16.55 9.07 6.28
N ASP A 63 16.53 10.14 7.09
CA ASP A 63 17.53 10.40 8.13
C ASP A 63 17.54 9.33 9.22
N VAL A 64 16.36 8.75 9.55
CA VAL A 64 16.22 7.59 10.44
C VAL A 64 16.85 6.32 9.84
N GLY A 65 16.99 6.25 8.52
CA GLY A 65 17.62 5.14 7.80
C GLY A 65 16.64 4.16 7.16
N LEU A 66 15.36 4.52 6.98
CA LEU A 66 14.41 3.68 6.25
C LEU A 66 14.74 3.60 4.76
N LYS A 67 14.58 2.41 4.18
CA LYS A 67 14.93 2.11 2.79
C LYS A 67 13.73 1.88 1.89
N GLU A 68 12.58 1.58 2.46
CA GLU A 68 11.30 1.46 1.74
C GLU A 68 10.30 2.45 2.36
N ILE A 69 9.69 3.29 1.52
CA ILE A 69 8.79 4.36 1.99
C ILE A 69 7.61 4.47 1.02
N GLU A 70 6.39 4.19 1.49
CA GLU A 70 5.15 4.43 0.76
C GLU A 70 4.79 5.92 0.81
N VAL A 71 5.01 6.61 -0.32
CA VAL A 71 4.98 8.08 -0.38
C VAL A 71 3.60 8.65 -0.73
N SER A 72 2.73 7.86 -1.39
CA SER A 72 1.49 8.40 -1.94
C SER A 72 0.52 7.34 -2.51
N PHE A 73 -0.72 7.76 -2.77
CA PHE A 73 -1.69 7.10 -3.66
C PHE A 73 -1.95 7.99 -4.90
N PRO A 74 -1.02 8.04 -5.86
CA PRO A 74 -0.95 9.11 -6.86
C PRO A 74 -2.10 9.08 -7.88
N SER A 75 -2.72 7.91 -8.10
CA SER A 75 -3.87 7.82 -9.01
C SER A 75 -5.18 8.29 -8.37
N ALA A 76 -5.24 8.43 -7.05
CA ALA A 76 -6.46 8.80 -6.32
C ALA A 76 -6.49 10.28 -5.89
N SER A 77 -5.35 10.95 -5.85
CA SER A 77 -5.24 12.36 -5.41
C SER A 77 -4.21 13.11 -6.26
N GLN A 78 -4.56 14.32 -6.71
CA GLN A 78 -3.63 15.18 -7.46
C GLN A 78 -2.46 15.63 -6.59
N THR A 79 -2.70 15.96 -5.32
CA THR A 79 -1.62 16.32 -4.38
C THR A 79 -0.61 15.19 -4.19
N ASP A 80 -1.07 13.95 -4.18
CA ASP A 80 -0.24 12.76 -4.09
C ASP A 80 0.55 12.51 -5.38
N PHE A 81 -0.09 12.73 -6.53
CA PHE A 81 0.57 12.71 -7.83
C PHE A 81 1.71 13.74 -7.88
N ASP A 82 1.41 15.00 -7.55
CA ASP A 82 2.36 16.11 -7.60
C ASP A 82 3.52 15.90 -6.63
N PHE A 83 3.25 15.40 -5.41
CA PHE A 83 4.29 15.06 -4.45
C PHE A 83 5.21 13.94 -4.96
N THR A 84 4.65 12.92 -5.62
CA THR A 84 5.43 11.84 -6.23
C THR A 84 6.33 12.38 -7.34
N ARG A 85 5.80 13.27 -8.19
CA ARG A 85 6.57 13.95 -9.24
C ARG A 85 7.70 14.75 -8.62
N GLU A 86 7.42 15.57 -7.62
CA GLU A 86 8.41 16.41 -6.94
C GLU A 86 9.56 15.60 -6.36
N LEU A 87 9.27 14.47 -5.69
CA LEU A 87 10.31 13.58 -5.16
C LEU A 87 11.27 13.08 -6.25
N ILE A 88 10.72 12.73 -7.43
CA ILE A 88 11.48 12.19 -8.55
C ILE A 88 12.22 13.31 -9.30
N THR A 89 11.52 14.35 -9.76
CA THR A 89 12.10 15.41 -10.58
C THR A 89 13.00 16.35 -9.80
N GLY A 90 12.75 16.52 -8.49
CA GLY A 90 13.60 17.29 -7.58
C GLY A 90 14.82 16.51 -7.08
N GLY A 91 14.98 15.23 -7.45
CA GLY A 91 16.13 14.41 -7.04
C GLY A 91 16.20 14.19 -5.53
N HIS A 92 15.05 14.09 -4.86
CA HIS A 92 15.00 13.98 -3.40
C HIS A 92 15.21 12.55 -2.89
N ILE A 93 15.08 11.55 -3.75
CA ILE A 93 15.15 10.13 -3.40
C ILE A 93 16.63 9.68 -3.38
N PRO A 94 17.20 9.28 -2.23
CA PRO A 94 18.55 8.76 -2.18
C PRO A 94 18.73 7.47 -2.97
N ASP A 95 19.99 7.19 -3.33
CA ASP A 95 20.38 6.05 -4.16
C ASP A 95 20.13 4.68 -3.53
N ASP A 96 19.94 4.60 -2.22
CA ASP A 96 19.66 3.38 -1.46
C ASP A 96 18.21 3.31 -0.93
N VAL A 97 17.35 4.26 -1.32
CA VAL A 97 15.93 4.30 -0.97
C VAL A 97 15.08 3.87 -2.17
N THR A 98 14.00 3.15 -1.88
CA THR A 98 12.95 2.78 -2.83
C THR A 98 11.64 3.37 -2.37
N ILE A 99 11.04 4.25 -3.18
CA ILE A 99 9.69 4.73 -2.91
C ILE A 99 8.66 3.68 -3.31
N GLU A 100 7.57 3.61 -2.55
CA GLU A 100 6.40 2.80 -2.83
C GLU A 100 5.21 3.72 -3.14
N VAL A 101 4.40 3.33 -4.12
CA VAL A 101 3.12 3.98 -4.41
C VAL A 101 2.03 2.93 -4.48
N ILE A 102 0.90 3.22 -3.85
CA ILE A 102 -0.24 2.30 -3.83
C ILE A 102 -1.18 2.57 -5.01
N THR A 103 -1.80 1.51 -5.52
CA THR A 103 -2.84 1.61 -6.54
C THR A 103 -3.89 0.51 -6.40
N GLN A 104 -5.12 0.83 -6.79
CA GLN A 104 -6.19 -0.15 -6.88
C GLN A 104 -6.05 -0.99 -8.16
N ALA A 105 -6.57 -2.23 -8.13
CA ALA A 105 -6.68 -3.08 -9.32
C ALA A 105 -7.73 -2.58 -10.33
N ARG A 106 -7.43 -1.44 -10.96
CA ARG A 106 -8.16 -0.83 -12.09
C ARG A 106 -7.15 -0.28 -13.08
N GLU A 107 -7.27 -0.66 -14.34
CA GLU A 107 -6.32 -0.29 -15.40
C GLU A 107 -6.03 1.22 -15.47
N SER A 108 -7.06 2.08 -15.45
CA SER A 108 -6.86 3.54 -15.53
C SER A 108 -6.04 4.10 -14.35
N LEU A 109 -6.24 3.54 -13.15
CA LEU A 109 -5.51 3.95 -11.96
C LEU A 109 -4.06 3.46 -12.01
N ILE A 110 -3.84 2.23 -12.47
CA ILE A 110 -2.48 1.69 -12.66
C ILE A 110 -1.70 2.54 -13.65
N ARG A 111 -2.27 2.85 -14.83
CA ARG A 111 -1.60 3.70 -15.83
C ARG A 111 -1.23 5.06 -15.26
N ARG A 112 -2.15 5.71 -14.53
CA ARG A 112 -1.88 6.98 -13.85
C ARG A 112 -0.81 6.87 -12.75
N THR A 113 -0.76 5.75 -12.02
CA THR A 113 0.32 5.48 -11.06
C THR A 113 1.67 5.41 -11.77
N PHE A 114 1.75 4.78 -12.95
CA PHE A 114 2.98 4.74 -13.76
C PHE A 114 3.36 6.10 -14.32
N GLU A 115 2.39 6.93 -14.74
CA GLU A 115 2.64 8.32 -15.12
C GLU A 115 3.32 9.10 -13.98
N ALA A 116 2.84 8.93 -12.74
CA ALA A 116 3.42 9.55 -11.56
C ALA A 116 4.86 9.09 -11.30
N LEU A 117 5.20 7.85 -11.66
CA LEU A 117 6.52 7.25 -11.48
C LEU A 117 7.50 7.53 -12.62
N SER A 118 7.11 8.25 -13.67
CA SER A 118 7.97 8.50 -14.84
C SER A 118 9.34 9.09 -14.46
N GLY A 119 10.42 8.41 -14.85
CA GLY A 119 11.80 8.83 -14.51
C GLY A 119 12.31 8.34 -13.15
N ALA A 120 11.52 7.62 -12.36
CA ALA A 120 12.02 6.96 -11.16
C ALA A 120 13.03 5.86 -11.52
N ARG A 121 14.19 5.85 -10.84
CA ARG A 121 15.22 4.80 -11.03
C ARG A 121 14.74 3.43 -10.56
N ARG A 122 13.96 3.39 -9.48
CA ARG A 122 13.31 2.21 -8.92
C ARG A 122 12.08 2.63 -8.11
N ALA A 123 11.05 1.81 -8.08
CA ALA A 123 9.87 2.01 -7.25
C ALA A 123 9.18 0.67 -6.97
N ILE A 124 8.45 0.60 -5.86
CA ILE A 124 7.50 -0.48 -5.55
C ILE A 124 6.10 0.01 -5.96
N VAL A 125 5.41 -0.75 -6.81
CA VAL A 125 4.00 -0.52 -7.12
C VAL A 125 3.17 -1.48 -6.29
N HIS A 126 2.56 -0.98 -5.22
CA HIS A 126 1.70 -1.75 -4.33
C HIS A 126 0.28 -1.82 -4.90
N LEU A 127 0.02 -2.89 -5.64
CA LEU A 127 -1.32 -3.21 -6.11
C LEU A 127 -2.15 -3.89 -5.02
N TYR A 128 -3.37 -3.43 -4.77
CA TYR A 128 -4.29 -4.14 -3.89
C TYR A 128 -5.70 -4.31 -4.48
N ASN A 129 -6.38 -5.36 -4.01
CA ASN A 129 -7.81 -5.57 -4.16
C ASN A 129 -8.37 -6.34 -2.95
N ALA A 130 -9.58 -6.01 -2.51
CA ALA A 130 -10.17 -6.65 -1.35
C ALA A 130 -10.55 -8.12 -1.62
N THR A 131 -10.13 -9.03 -0.76
CA THR A 131 -10.34 -10.48 -0.94
C THR A 131 -11.30 -11.09 0.08
N ALA A 132 -11.69 -10.36 1.13
CA ALA A 132 -12.53 -10.89 2.21
C ALA A 132 -13.93 -11.31 1.70
N PRO A 133 -14.56 -12.35 2.28
CA PRO A 133 -15.84 -12.88 1.79
C PRO A 133 -16.95 -11.83 1.64
N VAL A 134 -17.02 -10.87 2.57
CA VAL A 134 -18.00 -9.76 2.54
C VAL A 134 -17.78 -8.85 1.33
N TRP A 135 -16.52 -8.52 1.00
CA TRP A 135 -16.19 -7.72 -0.18
C TRP A 135 -16.54 -8.45 -1.48
N ARG A 136 -16.18 -9.73 -1.56
CA ARG A 136 -16.47 -10.54 -2.76
C ARG A 136 -17.97 -10.61 -3.02
N ARG A 137 -18.77 -10.88 -1.99
CA ARG A 137 -20.22 -11.07 -2.12
C ARG A 137 -20.99 -9.75 -2.24
N ASP A 138 -20.72 -8.82 -1.33
CA ASP A 138 -21.63 -7.70 -1.09
C ASP A 138 -21.15 -6.41 -1.79
N VAL A 139 -19.87 -6.32 -2.17
CA VAL A 139 -19.32 -5.15 -2.89
C VAL A 139 -19.07 -5.46 -4.36
N PHE A 140 -18.40 -6.56 -4.68
CA PHE A 140 -18.04 -6.88 -6.07
C PHE A 140 -19.03 -7.80 -6.78
N GLY A 141 -19.74 -8.66 -6.05
CA GLY A 141 -20.52 -9.75 -6.64
C GLY A 141 -19.66 -10.80 -7.36
N PHE A 142 -18.39 -10.95 -6.97
CA PHE A 142 -17.43 -11.83 -7.63
C PHE A 142 -17.23 -13.16 -6.90
N SER A 143 -16.97 -14.21 -7.67
CA SER A 143 -16.43 -15.48 -7.20
C SER A 143 -14.97 -15.35 -6.74
N ARG A 144 -14.44 -16.41 -6.10
CA ARG A 144 -13.02 -16.45 -5.72
C ARG A 144 -12.09 -16.41 -6.93
N ASP A 145 -12.44 -17.10 -8.01
CA ASP A 145 -11.64 -17.17 -9.23
C ASP A 145 -11.65 -15.84 -9.99
N GLU A 146 -12.76 -15.12 -9.98
CA GLU A 146 -12.83 -13.78 -10.57
C GLU A 146 -11.96 -12.77 -9.81
N VAL A 147 -11.99 -12.79 -8.47
CA VAL A 147 -11.12 -11.94 -7.64
C VAL A 147 -9.65 -12.28 -7.85
N ARG A 148 -9.31 -13.56 -8.01
CA ARG A 148 -7.95 -14.01 -8.34
C ARG A 148 -7.54 -13.51 -9.73
N ARG A 149 -8.39 -13.69 -10.73
CA ARG A 149 -8.15 -13.26 -12.11
C ARG A 149 -7.94 -11.75 -12.18
N LEU A 150 -8.75 -10.97 -11.46
CA LEU A 150 -8.58 -9.52 -11.32
C LEU A 150 -7.16 -9.15 -10.85
N ALA A 151 -6.66 -9.81 -9.81
CA ALA A 151 -5.31 -9.56 -9.31
C ALA A 151 -4.23 -9.94 -10.35
N VAL A 152 -4.36 -11.11 -10.98
CA VAL A 152 -3.40 -11.61 -11.97
C VAL A 152 -3.34 -10.70 -13.20
N ASP A 153 -4.48 -10.29 -13.76
CA ASP A 153 -4.53 -9.49 -14.98
C ASP A 153 -3.95 -8.08 -14.76
N HIS A 154 -4.23 -7.47 -13.62
CA HIS A 154 -3.65 -6.16 -13.29
C HIS A 154 -2.14 -6.25 -12.95
N MET A 155 -1.68 -7.35 -12.34
CA MET A 155 -0.23 -7.58 -12.19
C MET A 155 0.47 -7.78 -13.53
N ARG A 156 -0.17 -8.42 -14.52
CA ARG A 156 0.36 -8.50 -15.89
C ARG A 156 0.47 -7.13 -16.54
N LEU A 157 -0.53 -6.26 -16.35
CA LEU A 157 -0.46 -4.87 -16.82
C LEU A 157 0.69 -4.10 -16.16
N ILE A 158 0.86 -4.22 -14.84
CA ILE A 158 2.01 -3.61 -14.13
C ILE A 158 3.32 -4.09 -14.74
N ARG A 159 3.44 -5.39 -15.02
CA ARG A 159 4.65 -5.94 -15.65
C ARG A 159 4.90 -5.32 -17.03
N GLN A 160 3.87 -5.20 -17.86
CA GLN A 160 3.96 -4.57 -19.19
C GLN A 160 4.36 -3.09 -19.15
N LEU A 161 3.93 -2.35 -18.12
CA LEU A 161 4.25 -0.93 -17.96
C LEU A 161 5.63 -0.69 -17.33
N ALA A 162 6.20 -1.70 -16.68
CA ALA A 162 7.51 -1.65 -16.05
C ALA A 162 8.66 -2.15 -16.95
N ASP A 163 8.33 -2.81 -18.06
CA ASP A 163 9.26 -3.23 -19.13
C ASP A 163 9.53 -2.08 -20.10
#